data_AF-A0A6A5XWD8-F1
#
_entry.id   AF-A0A6A5XWD8-F1
#
_cell.length_a   1.000
_cell.length_b   1.000
_cell.length_c   1.000
_cell.angle_alpha   90.00
_cell.angle_beta   90.00
_cell.angle_gamma   90.00
#
_symmetry.space_group_name_H-M   'P 1'
#
loop_
_entity.id
_entity.type
_entity.pdbx_description
1 polymer ?
#
loop_
_entity_poly.entity_id
_entity_poly.type
_entity_poly.pdbx_seq_one_letter_code
_entity_poly.pdbx_strand_id
1 'polypeptide(L)'
;MSLQVDEETPLIRKDSTITSDLNHVPSSIKKRLYISHFLSTWNSRVFEFGAVLYLASIFPNSLRPMSIYAFTRGIASILLSPAVGRYIDTANRLQVVRSSIVFQRVSVALSCLIFWVFASGRVEAYGLTVGLLTIVAMLACTEKICSVMNTVSVEKDWVVVVAGKNEAALRELNAQMRRIDLICKLAGPFMISMTDGFSTEIAIILNFSMNIASVVIEYYAIARVYESVPALQEPKTSTHDQQIETGSTSYAQRTTRSIKSYVDLLSTYFHHRAFLPSFALAILNFTVLSFGGQMVTYLLSGGYNSHHIGFVRTLAVVLEIAATWTAPWFMSKVGPLRAGLWSINWQILSLAGAATAFLSIKYRPYAASGLVAGSILSRIGLRGFDLCAQIVVQEEVEAEIRGAFSAVEASFQSLFEMCSYFSTMVFARPDQFEWPVLLSCGAVFMAGVLYSRFVRSRRGHLLHLPSCVHPKGRGKHPVHDEENQSPLRG
;
A
#
# COMPACT_ATOMS: atom_id res chain seq x y z
N MET A 1 14.61 -30.80 74.34
CA MET A 1 13.34 -30.20 74.81
C MET A 1 13.61 -28.70 74.87
N SER A 2 13.55 -28.00 73.74
CA SER A 2 12.36 -27.48 73.02
C SER A 2 12.07 -26.02 73.40
N LEU A 3 12.27 -25.14 72.39
CA LEU A 3 11.51 -23.90 72.11
C LEU A 3 11.80 -22.71 73.07
N GLN A 4 11.94 -21.43 72.68
CA GLN A 4 11.56 -20.69 71.48
C GLN A 4 12.03 -19.21 71.59
N VAL A 5 12.00 -18.45 70.46
CA VAL A 5 11.65 -16.99 70.33
C VAL A 5 12.77 -16.00 70.75
N ASP A 6 13.23 -14.97 70.00
CA ASP A 6 12.84 -14.15 68.83
C ASP A 6 14.15 -13.72 68.11
N GLU A 7 14.25 -13.37 66.82
CA GLU A 7 13.68 -12.18 66.18
C GLU A 7 13.82 -12.32 64.64
N GLU A 8 12.74 -12.69 63.96
CA GLU A 8 12.63 -12.57 62.49
C GLU A 8 12.24 -11.12 62.14
N THR A 9 13.01 -10.49 61.26
CA THR A 9 12.59 -9.29 60.52
C THR A 9 11.95 -9.74 59.19
N PRO A 10 10.66 -9.45 58.91
CA PRO A 10 10.11 -9.68 57.58
C PRO A 10 9.47 -8.39 57.05
N LEU A 11 10.24 -7.51 56.42
CA LEU A 11 9.68 -6.30 55.79
C LEU A 11 10.34 -5.90 54.47
N ILE A 12 10.74 -6.85 53.60
CA ILE A 12 11.02 -6.53 52.19
C ILE A 12 10.61 -7.70 51.28
N ARG A 13 9.30 -7.95 51.15
CA ARG A 13 8.80 -8.88 50.10
C ARG A 13 7.40 -8.52 49.58
N LYS A 14 7.08 -7.22 49.49
CA LYS A 14 5.81 -6.77 48.91
C LYS A 14 5.94 -5.73 47.78
N ASP A 15 7.11 -5.12 47.61
CA ASP A 15 7.29 -4.07 46.58
C ASP A 15 7.87 -4.57 45.25
N SER A 16 8.43 -5.79 45.20
CA SER A 16 8.95 -6.38 43.97
C SER A 16 7.88 -7.00 43.07
N THR A 17 6.64 -7.15 43.55
CA THR A 17 5.51 -7.66 42.75
C THR A 17 4.63 -6.56 42.17
N ILE A 18 4.73 -5.32 42.68
CA ILE A 18 3.93 -4.18 42.21
C ILE A 18 4.65 -3.44 41.07
N THR A 19 5.97 -3.54 41.00
CA THR A 19 6.79 -2.86 39.97
C THR A 19 6.85 -3.60 38.63
N SER A 20 6.39 -4.85 38.54
CA SER A 20 6.32 -5.60 37.27
C SER A 20 5.07 -5.33 36.44
N ASP A 21 3.99 -4.82 37.03
CA ASP A 21 2.72 -4.57 36.33
C ASP A 21 2.60 -3.18 35.68
N LEU A 22 3.48 -2.23 36.05
CA LEU A 22 3.44 -0.85 35.56
C LEU A 22 3.88 -0.67 34.10
N ASN A 23 4.46 -1.70 33.49
CA ASN A 23 4.99 -1.61 32.13
C ASN A 23 4.12 -2.29 31.08
N HIS A 24 3.02 -2.96 31.43
CA HIS A 24 2.27 -3.75 30.46
C HIS A 24 0.89 -3.15 30.16
N VAL A 25 0.65 -2.81 28.89
CA VAL A 25 -0.67 -2.31 28.43
C VAL A 25 -1.75 -3.34 28.76
N PRO A 26 -2.82 -2.97 29.50
CA PRO A 26 -3.89 -3.88 29.88
C PRO A 26 -4.47 -4.65 28.68
N SER A 27 -4.69 -5.95 28.86
CA SER A 27 -5.19 -6.82 27.78
C SER A 27 -6.55 -6.40 27.25
N SER A 28 -7.40 -5.80 28.09
CA SER A 28 -8.70 -5.24 27.72
C SER A 28 -8.59 -4.07 26.75
N ILE A 29 -7.63 -3.16 26.96
CA ILE A 29 -7.36 -2.02 26.09
C ILE A 29 -6.85 -2.50 24.73
N LYS A 30 -5.87 -3.42 24.74
CA LYS A 30 -5.34 -4.05 23.51
C LYS A 30 -6.46 -4.69 22.69
N LYS A 31 -7.28 -5.53 23.33
CA LYS A 31 -8.41 -6.20 22.65
C LYS A 31 -9.39 -5.20 22.02
N ARG A 32 -9.80 -4.16 22.74
CA ARG A 32 -10.75 -3.15 22.23
C ARG A 32 -10.15 -2.36 21.07
N LEU A 33 -8.89 -1.95 21.18
CA LEU A 33 -8.17 -1.25 20.12
C LEU A 33 -8.04 -2.13 18.86
N TYR A 34 -7.67 -3.40 19.03
CA TYR A 34 -7.57 -4.36 17.92
C TYR A 34 -8.91 -4.68 17.29
N ILE A 35 -9.99 -4.81 18.07
CA ILE A 35 -11.35 -5.02 17.53
C ILE A 35 -11.76 -3.80 16.71
N SER A 36 -11.55 -2.59 17.21
CA SER A 36 -11.85 -1.36 16.48
C SER A 36 -11.08 -1.29 15.17
N HIS A 37 -9.76 -1.50 15.21
CA HIS A 37 -8.90 -1.48 14.02
C HIS A 37 -9.28 -2.58 13.02
N PHE A 38 -9.54 -3.80 13.50
CA PHE A 38 -9.98 -4.91 12.66
C PHE A 38 -11.30 -4.57 11.95
N LEU A 39 -12.31 -4.08 12.65
CA LEU A 39 -13.59 -3.72 12.05
C LEU A 39 -13.44 -2.57 11.03
N SER A 40 -12.65 -1.54 11.35
CA SER A 40 -12.33 -0.43 10.45
C SER A 40 -11.72 -0.94 9.14
N THR A 41 -10.59 -1.66 9.26
CA THR A 41 -9.80 -2.15 8.13
C THR A 41 -10.55 -3.23 7.35
N TRP A 42 -11.23 -4.16 8.01
CA TRP A 42 -12.02 -5.21 7.38
C TRP A 42 -13.10 -4.63 6.47
N ASN A 43 -13.95 -3.76 7.02
CA ASN A 43 -15.03 -3.16 6.25
C ASN A 43 -14.50 -2.29 5.09
N SER A 44 -13.44 -1.50 5.33
CA SER A 44 -12.87 -0.67 4.26
C SER A 44 -12.32 -1.52 3.12
N ARG A 45 -11.64 -2.65 3.41
CA ARG A 45 -11.12 -3.57 2.37
C ARG A 45 -12.21 -4.35 1.65
N VAL A 46 -13.23 -4.81 2.38
CA VAL A 46 -14.39 -5.48 1.79
C VAL A 46 -15.16 -4.54 0.87
N PHE A 47 -15.41 -3.30 1.29
CA PHE A 47 -16.07 -2.30 0.45
C PHE A 47 -15.22 -1.83 -0.73
N GLU A 48 -13.93 -1.55 -0.52
CA GLU A 48 -13.02 -1.12 -1.58
C GLU A 48 -12.99 -2.13 -2.74
N PHE A 49 -12.91 -3.42 -2.44
CA PHE A 49 -12.96 -4.45 -3.48
C PHE A 49 -14.38 -4.81 -3.92
N GLY A 50 -15.37 -4.77 -3.02
CA GLY A 50 -16.77 -5.01 -3.37
C GLY A 50 -17.27 -3.99 -4.39
N ALA A 51 -17.05 -2.70 -4.17
CA ALA A 51 -17.44 -1.63 -5.10
C ALA A 51 -16.88 -1.83 -6.51
N VAL A 52 -15.66 -2.38 -6.61
CA VAL A 52 -15.05 -2.76 -7.88
C VAL A 52 -15.84 -3.85 -8.59
N LEU A 53 -16.19 -4.92 -7.88
CA LEU A 53 -16.99 -6.01 -8.43
C LEU A 53 -18.39 -5.53 -8.81
N TYR A 54 -19.03 -4.73 -7.96
CA TYR A 54 -20.38 -4.22 -8.22
C TYR A 54 -20.39 -3.36 -9.48
N LEU A 55 -19.47 -2.41 -9.63
CA LEU A 55 -19.36 -1.58 -10.83
C LEU A 55 -19.10 -2.42 -12.09
N ALA A 56 -18.27 -3.45 -11.97
CA ALA A 56 -17.98 -4.33 -13.08
C ALA A 56 -19.17 -5.23 -13.47
N SER A 57 -19.92 -5.75 -12.50
CA SER A 57 -21.13 -6.55 -12.73
C SER A 57 -22.31 -5.72 -13.25
N ILE A 58 -22.44 -4.48 -12.79
CA ILE A 58 -23.48 -3.53 -13.25
C ILE A 58 -23.16 -3.01 -14.66
N PHE A 59 -21.88 -2.73 -14.97
CA PHE A 59 -21.43 -2.19 -16.26
C PHE A 59 -20.41 -3.10 -16.96
N PRO A 60 -20.78 -4.33 -17.34
CA PRO A 60 -19.83 -5.33 -17.84
C PRO A 60 -19.17 -4.92 -19.16
N ASN A 61 -19.81 -4.08 -19.97
CA ASN A 61 -19.31 -3.68 -21.28
C ASN A 61 -18.43 -2.43 -21.27
N SER A 62 -18.12 -1.86 -20.09
CA SER A 62 -17.31 -0.66 -20.00
C SER A 62 -16.42 -0.61 -18.76
N LEU A 63 -15.14 -0.33 -18.98
CA LEU A 63 -14.16 -0.06 -17.93
C LEU A 63 -14.29 1.35 -17.34
N ARG A 64 -15.05 2.25 -18.01
CA ARG A 64 -15.06 3.67 -17.69
C ARG A 64 -15.63 3.99 -16.30
N PRO A 65 -16.81 3.48 -15.88
CA PRO A 65 -17.36 3.80 -14.56
C PRO A 65 -16.40 3.41 -13.43
N MET A 66 -15.85 2.20 -13.52
CA MET A 66 -14.86 1.70 -12.56
C MET A 66 -13.57 2.54 -12.56
N SER A 67 -13.06 2.90 -13.74
CA SER A 67 -11.83 3.67 -13.85
C SER A 67 -11.98 5.10 -13.32
N ILE A 68 -13.11 5.77 -13.62
CA ILE A 68 -13.42 7.11 -13.08
C ILE A 68 -13.55 7.05 -11.56
N TYR A 69 -14.27 6.05 -11.05
CA TYR A 69 -14.42 5.82 -9.61
C TYR A 69 -13.06 5.69 -8.90
N ALA A 70 -12.17 4.82 -9.40
CA ALA A 70 -10.86 4.62 -8.81
C ALA A 70 -9.93 5.83 -8.97
N PHE A 71 -9.95 6.48 -10.13
CA PHE A 71 -9.14 7.66 -10.42
C PHE A 71 -9.51 8.84 -9.51
N THR A 72 -10.81 9.15 -9.37
CA THR A 72 -11.30 10.23 -8.51
C THR A 72 -11.01 9.95 -7.03
N ARG A 73 -11.21 8.71 -6.58
CA ARG A 73 -10.84 8.26 -5.23
C ARG A 73 -9.34 8.44 -4.96
N GLY A 74 -8.48 8.06 -5.92
CA GLY A 74 -7.03 8.21 -5.82
C GLY A 74 -6.60 9.68 -5.74
N ILE A 75 -7.08 10.52 -6.67
CA ILE A 75 -6.81 11.96 -6.68
C ILE A 75 -7.24 12.62 -5.38
N ALA A 76 -8.47 12.35 -4.93
CA ALA A 76 -8.98 12.94 -3.70
C ALA A 76 -8.11 12.58 -2.50
N SER A 77 -7.65 11.32 -2.42
CA SER A 77 -6.72 10.89 -1.39
C SER A 77 -5.41 11.69 -1.44
N ILE A 78 -4.82 11.90 -2.61
CA ILE A 78 -3.56 12.64 -2.76
C ILE A 78 -3.74 14.12 -2.38
N LEU A 79 -4.75 14.78 -2.96
CA LEU A 79 -4.98 16.22 -2.78
C LEU A 79 -5.41 16.58 -1.36
N LEU A 80 -6.16 15.71 -0.69
CA LEU A 80 -6.73 15.97 0.63
C LEU A 80 -5.93 15.39 1.79
N SER A 81 -4.93 14.53 1.54
CA SER A 81 -4.05 13.98 2.60
C SER A 81 -3.42 15.04 3.51
N PRO A 82 -2.88 16.17 3.00
CA PRO A 82 -2.35 17.22 3.89
C PRO A 82 -3.41 17.89 4.77
N ALA A 83 -4.64 18.05 4.25
CA ALA A 83 -5.74 18.60 5.01
C ALA A 83 -6.19 17.64 6.12
N VAL A 84 -6.24 16.34 5.82
CA VAL A 84 -6.51 15.28 6.80
C VAL A 84 -5.45 15.27 7.90
N GLY A 85 -4.16 15.35 7.55
CA GLY A 85 -3.07 15.42 8.53
C GLY A 85 -3.21 16.60 9.49
N ARG A 86 -3.42 17.82 8.95
CA ARG A 86 -3.66 19.01 9.79
C ARG A 86 -4.87 18.87 10.70
N TYR A 87 -5.95 18.26 10.21
CA TYR A 87 -7.14 18.03 11.02
C TYR A 87 -6.87 17.02 12.14
N ILE A 88 -6.16 15.92 11.86
CA ILE A 88 -5.74 14.94 12.87
C ILE A 88 -4.90 15.61 13.96
N ASP A 89 -3.97 16.49 13.59
CA ASP A 89 -3.01 17.10 14.52
C ASP A 89 -3.62 18.21 15.40
N THR A 90 -4.70 18.86 14.94
CA THR A 90 -5.32 20.00 15.65
C THR A 90 -6.58 19.64 16.41
N ALA A 91 -7.34 18.65 15.95
CA ALA A 91 -8.63 18.29 16.56
C ALA A 91 -8.49 17.29 17.71
N ASN A 92 -9.55 17.19 18.53
CA ASN A 92 -9.62 16.22 19.62
C ASN A 92 -9.53 14.77 19.07
N ARG A 93 -8.65 13.97 19.67
CA ARG A 93 -8.37 12.57 19.26
C ARG A 93 -9.63 11.72 19.12
N LEU A 94 -10.55 11.79 20.08
CA LEU A 94 -11.78 10.99 20.05
C LEU A 94 -12.73 11.48 18.95
N GLN A 95 -12.86 12.80 18.79
CA GLN A 95 -13.70 13.38 17.75
C GLN A 95 -13.22 13.01 16.35
N VAL A 96 -11.90 13.05 16.11
CA VAL A 96 -11.29 12.66 14.82
C VAL A 96 -11.65 11.22 14.47
N VAL A 97 -11.42 10.28 15.39
CA VAL A 97 -11.68 8.85 15.13
C VAL A 97 -13.18 8.56 15.03
N ARG A 98 -14.03 9.14 15.89
CA ARG A 98 -15.48 8.92 15.78
C ARG A 98 -16.07 9.48 14.50
N SER A 99 -15.65 10.69 14.10
CA SER A 99 -16.11 11.31 12.87
C SER A 99 -15.67 10.50 11.66
N SER A 100 -14.42 10.01 11.64
CA SER A 100 -13.95 9.14 10.56
C SER A 100 -14.80 7.88 10.43
N ILE A 101 -15.10 7.21 11.54
CA ILE A 101 -15.96 6.00 11.55
C ILE A 101 -17.35 6.33 10.99
N VAL A 102 -18.02 7.35 11.52
CA VAL A 102 -19.40 7.67 11.14
C VAL A 102 -19.51 8.06 9.66
N PHE A 103 -18.68 9.01 9.20
CA PHE A 103 -18.74 9.47 7.82
C PHE A 103 -18.34 8.37 6.83
N GLN A 104 -17.39 7.50 7.20
CA GLN A 104 -17.04 6.34 6.39
C GLN A 104 -18.25 5.38 6.24
N ARG A 105 -18.90 5.01 7.35
CA ARG A 105 -20.03 4.06 7.35
C ARG A 105 -21.24 4.61 6.62
N VAL A 106 -21.57 5.89 6.81
CA VAL A 106 -22.65 6.55 6.05
C VAL A 106 -22.34 6.56 4.57
N SER A 107 -21.10 6.89 4.18
CA SER A 107 -20.69 6.90 2.77
C SER A 107 -20.81 5.51 2.12
N VAL A 108 -20.40 4.46 2.84
CA VAL A 108 -20.55 3.07 2.38
C VAL A 108 -22.01 2.66 2.28
N ALA A 109 -22.82 2.93 3.31
CA ALA A 109 -24.23 2.58 3.33
C ALA A 109 -25.00 3.22 2.16
N LEU A 110 -24.80 4.52 1.93
CA LEU A 110 -25.38 5.24 0.79
C LEU A 110 -24.90 4.68 -0.55
N SER A 111 -23.61 4.36 -0.68
CA SER A 111 -23.07 3.74 -1.89
C SER A 111 -23.71 2.38 -2.16
N CYS A 112 -23.86 1.53 -1.14
CA CYS A 112 -24.53 0.24 -1.25
C CYS A 112 -26.00 0.38 -1.67
N LEU A 113 -26.74 1.38 -1.16
CA LEU A 113 -28.11 1.64 -1.61
C LEU A 113 -28.16 1.99 -3.10
N ILE A 114 -27.24 2.84 -3.57
CA ILE A 114 -27.14 3.19 -4.99
C ILE A 114 -26.76 1.96 -5.83
N PHE A 115 -25.77 1.17 -5.40
CA PHE A 115 -25.41 -0.07 -6.09
C PHE A 115 -26.55 -1.08 -6.15
N TRP A 116 -27.34 -1.21 -5.08
CA TRP A 116 -28.51 -2.08 -5.06
C TRP A 116 -29.58 -1.60 -6.04
N VAL A 117 -29.85 -0.29 -6.09
CA VAL A 117 -30.78 0.31 -7.07
C VAL A 117 -30.33 0.03 -8.51
N PHE A 118 -29.03 0.15 -8.79
CA PHE A 118 -28.47 -0.23 -10.09
C PHE A 118 -28.61 -1.73 -10.38
N ALA A 119 -28.27 -2.58 -9.41
CA ALA A 119 -28.32 -4.04 -9.56
C ALA A 119 -29.74 -4.56 -9.81
N SER A 120 -30.76 -3.91 -9.23
CA SER A 120 -32.17 -4.26 -9.46
C SER A 120 -32.72 -3.80 -10.83
N GLY A 121 -31.90 -3.19 -11.70
CA GLY A 121 -32.29 -2.81 -13.06
C GLY A 121 -33.30 -1.66 -13.15
N ARG A 122 -33.50 -0.89 -12.07
CA ARG A 122 -34.54 0.17 -12.01
C ARG A 122 -34.12 1.52 -12.63
N VAL A 123 -32.91 1.61 -13.17
CA VAL A 123 -32.33 2.87 -13.68
C VAL A 123 -32.02 2.73 -15.16
N GLU A 124 -32.89 3.26 -16.01
CA GLU A 124 -32.70 3.25 -17.47
C GLU A 124 -32.30 4.62 -18.02
N ALA A 125 -32.68 5.70 -17.34
CA ALA A 125 -32.43 7.06 -17.79
C ALA A 125 -30.94 7.42 -17.67
N TYR A 126 -30.30 7.72 -18.81
CA TYR A 126 -28.87 8.06 -18.88
C TYR A 126 -28.45 9.18 -17.91
N GLY A 127 -29.25 10.25 -17.81
CA GLY A 127 -28.97 11.36 -16.89
C GLY A 127 -28.96 10.94 -15.43
N LEU A 128 -29.91 10.07 -15.02
CA LEU A 128 -29.96 9.53 -13.67
C LEU A 128 -28.76 8.61 -13.39
N THR A 129 -28.37 7.77 -14.36
CA THR A 129 -27.18 6.91 -14.26
C THR A 129 -25.92 7.73 -14.02
N VAL A 130 -25.69 8.79 -14.81
CA VAL A 130 -24.51 9.65 -14.65
C VAL A 130 -24.55 10.41 -13.32
N GLY A 131 -25.73 10.90 -12.91
CA GLY A 131 -25.91 11.56 -11.61
C GLY A 131 -25.58 10.64 -10.43
N LEU A 132 -26.14 9.43 -10.41
CA LEU A 132 -25.89 8.43 -9.37
C LEU A 132 -24.43 7.96 -9.35
N LEU A 133 -23.80 7.75 -10.52
CA LEU A 133 -22.37 7.42 -10.61
C LEU A 133 -21.49 8.55 -10.04
N THR A 134 -21.86 9.80 -10.29
CA THR A 134 -21.15 10.96 -9.74
C THR A 134 -21.26 11.00 -8.21
N ILE A 135 -22.47 10.74 -7.68
CA ILE A 135 -22.69 10.66 -6.23
C ILE A 135 -21.86 9.52 -5.63
N VAL A 136 -21.86 8.33 -6.24
CA VAL A 136 -21.05 7.19 -5.79
C VAL A 136 -19.56 7.52 -5.79
N ALA A 137 -19.05 8.21 -6.81
CA ALA A 137 -17.65 8.65 -6.85
C ALA A 137 -17.32 9.61 -5.68
N MET A 138 -18.19 10.59 -5.39
CA MET A 138 -18.01 11.52 -4.27
C MET A 138 -18.07 10.82 -2.90
N LEU A 139 -18.99 9.86 -2.73
CA LEU A 139 -19.08 9.04 -1.52
C LEU A 139 -17.81 8.17 -1.37
N ALA A 140 -17.25 7.66 -2.46
CA ALA A 140 -16.02 6.89 -2.44
C ALA A 140 -14.79 7.72 -2.06
N CYS A 141 -14.73 8.99 -2.49
CA CYS A 141 -13.72 9.93 -2.02
C CYS A 141 -13.85 10.13 -0.50
N THR A 142 -15.07 10.37 -0.02
CA THR A 142 -15.34 10.56 1.42
C THR A 142 -14.95 9.33 2.22
N GLU A 143 -15.36 8.12 1.80
CA GLU A 143 -14.98 6.85 2.43
C GLU A 143 -13.46 6.70 2.49
N LYS A 144 -12.75 6.97 1.38
CA LYS A 144 -11.29 6.84 1.32
C LYS A 144 -10.59 7.77 2.31
N ILE A 145 -11.01 9.01 2.36
CA ILE A 145 -10.45 10.05 3.24
C ILE A 145 -10.69 9.67 4.69
N CYS A 146 -11.90 9.25 5.04
CA CYS A 146 -12.23 8.81 6.39
C CYS A 146 -11.47 7.54 6.79
N SER A 147 -11.32 6.58 5.88
CA SER A 147 -10.51 5.38 6.09
C SER A 147 -9.05 5.73 6.41
N VAL A 148 -8.41 6.58 5.58
CA VAL A 148 -7.04 7.07 5.81
C VAL A 148 -6.95 7.82 7.15
N MET A 149 -7.92 8.68 7.45
CA MET A 149 -7.98 9.44 8.69
C MET A 149 -8.04 8.52 9.92
N ASN A 150 -8.86 7.46 9.86
CA ASN A 150 -8.99 6.46 10.91
C ASN A 150 -7.66 5.71 11.12
N THR A 151 -7.10 5.14 10.04
CA THR A 151 -5.86 4.35 10.10
C THR A 151 -4.70 5.18 10.64
N VAL A 152 -4.49 6.40 10.12
CA VAL A 152 -3.39 7.26 10.56
C VAL A 152 -3.58 7.66 12.04
N SER A 153 -4.79 8.04 12.45
CA SER A 153 -5.07 8.40 13.84
C SER A 153 -4.83 7.23 14.80
N VAL A 154 -5.24 6.01 14.43
CA VAL A 154 -5.10 4.84 15.30
C VAL A 154 -3.65 4.34 15.32
N GLU A 155 -3.05 4.09 14.16
CA GLU A 155 -1.72 3.46 14.08
C GLU A 155 -0.58 4.41 14.41
N LYS A 156 -0.67 5.69 14.03
CA LYS A 156 0.44 6.65 14.16
C LYS A 156 0.34 7.52 15.40
N ASP A 157 -0.84 7.67 15.99
CA ASP A 157 -1.04 8.48 17.20
C ASP A 157 -1.49 7.62 18.38
N TRP A 158 -2.66 6.96 18.31
CA TRP A 158 -3.19 6.23 19.47
C TRP A 158 -2.31 5.08 19.93
N VAL A 159 -1.78 4.26 19.01
CA VAL A 159 -0.87 3.15 19.37
C VAL A 159 0.38 3.66 20.09
N VAL A 160 0.92 4.80 19.67
CA VAL A 160 2.09 5.44 20.30
C VAL A 160 1.75 5.93 21.71
N VAL A 161 0.61 6.61 21.86
CA VAL A 161 0.17 7.13 23.17
C VAL A 161 -0.17 6.01 24.15
N VAL A 162 -0.83 4.95 23.68
CA VAL A 162 -1.20 3.79 24.50
C VAL A 162 0.03 3.01 24.96
N ALA A 163 1.08 2.92 24.13
CA ALA A 163 2.34 2.30 24.52
C ALA A 163 3.15 3.15 25.52
N GLY A 164 2.96 4.47 25.51
CA GLY A 164 3.70 5.40 26.35
C GLY A 164 5.21 5.30 26.11
N LYS A 165 5.98 5.16 27.19
CA LYS A 165 7.45 5.01 27.12
C LYS A 165 7.92 3.57 26.90
N ASN A 166 7.03 2.59 26.78
CA ASN A 166 7.41 1.19 26.61
C ASN A 166 7.58 0.82 25.12
N GLU A 167 8.83 0.79 24.67
CA GLU A 167 9.17 0.37 23.30
C GLU A 167 8.75 -1.07 22.97
N ALA A 168 8.83 -2.00 23.92
CA ALA A 168 8.44 -3.39 23.69
C ALA A 168 6.92 -3.51 23.45
N ALA A 169 6.13 -2.76 24.22
CA ALA A 169 4.69 -2.67 24.00
C ALA A 169 4.36 -2.02 22.65
N LEU A 170 5.07 -0.95 22.27
CA LEU A 170 4.89 -0.29 20.98
C LEU A 170 5.17 -1.23 19.80
N ARG A 171 6.27 -1.99 19.86
CA ARG A 171 6.62 -2.99 18.83
C ARG A 171 5.56 -4.08 18.72
N GLU A 172 5.04 -4.56 19.85
CA GLU A 172 3.97 -5.57 19.87
C GLU A 172 2.67 -5.02 19.28
N LEU A 173 2.21 -3.84 19.72
CA LEU A 173 1.00 -3.20 19.17
C LEU A 173 1.13 -3.01 17.65
N ASN A 174 2.24 -2.45 17.17
CA ASN A 174 2.49 -2.24 15.74
C ASN A 174 2.52 -3.55 14.95
N ALA A 175 3.16 -4.60 15.49
CA ALA A 175 3.19 -5.90 14.84
C ALA A 175 1.78 -6.51 14.72
N GLN A 176 0.95 -6.37 15.75
CA GLN A 176 -0.43 -6.86 15.71
C GLN A 176 -1.32 -6.04 14.75
N MET A 177 -1.19 -4.71 14.72
CA MET A 177 -1.89 -3.87 13.72
C MET A 177 -1.56 -4.34 12.31
N ARG A 178 -0.26 -4.54 12.03
CA ARG A 178 0.19 -5.02 10.72
C ARG A 178 -0.36 -6.40 10.36
N ARG A 179 -0.47 -7.33 11.33
CA ARG A 179 -1.09 -8.65 11.10
C ARG A 179 -2.57 -8.52 10.74
N ILE A 180 -3.30 -7.67 11.47
CA ILE A 180 -4.72 -7.38 11.19
C ILE A 180 -4.88 -6.86 9.75
N ASP A 181 -4.03 -5.91 9.33
CA ASP A 181 -4.10 -5.37 7.96
C ASP A 181 -3.87 -6.43 6.89
N LEU A 182 -2.86 -7.29 7.09
CA LEU A 182 -2.53 -8.36 6.16
C LEU A 182 -3.66 -9.39 6.05
N ILE A 183 -4.28 -9.76 7.17
CA ILE A 183 -5.45 -10.64 7.18
C ILE A 183 -6.60 -9.99 6.42
N CYS A 184 -6.94 -8.73 6.71
CA CYS A 184 -8.04 -8.02 6.05
C CYS A 184 -7.79 -7.84 4.54
N LYS A 185 -6.53 -7.59 4.14
CA LYS A 185 -6.12 -7.44 2.73
C LYS A 185 -6.31 -8.73 1.92
N LEU A 186 -6.18 -9.89 2.55
CA LEU A 186 -6.38 -11.19 1.92
C LEU A 186 -7.84 -11.67 2.03
N ALA A 187 -8.34 -11.80 3.25
CA ALA A 187 -9.61 -12.45 3.53
C ALA A 187 -10.84 -11.59 3.16
N GLY A 188 -10.76 -10.26 3.27
CA GLY A 188 -11.86 -9.37 2.92
C GLY A 188 -12.26 -9.47 1.45
N PRO A 189 -11.33 -9.20 0.51
CA PRO A 189 -11.56 -9.35 -0.92
C PRO A 189 -12.01 -10.76 -1.34
N PHE A 190 -11.46 -11.81 -0.72
CA PHE A 190 -11.86 -13.19 -0.99
C PHE A 190 -13.32 -13.44 -0.58
N MET A 191 -13.70 -13.07 0.65
CA MET A 191 -15.05 -13.24 1.17
C MET A 191 -16.08 -12.57 0.24
N ILE A 192 -15.85 -11.30 -0.11
CA ILE A 192 -16.82 -10.57 -0.93
C ILE A 192 -16.88 -11.07 -2.37
N SER A 193 -15.76 -11.52 -2.94
CA SER A 193 -15.74 -12.13 -4.28
C SER A 193 -16.51 -13.45 -4.33
N MET A 194 -16.48 -14.23 -3.24
CA MET A 194 -17.24 -15.47 -3.14
C MET A 194 -18.73 -15.18 -3.07
N THR A 195 -19.14 -14.20 -2.26
CA THR A 195 -20.55 -13.79 -2.17
C THR A 195 -21.06 -13.21 -3.48
N ASP A 196 -20.29 -12.32 -4.13
CA ASP A 196 -20.65 -11.71 -5.40
C ASP A 196 -20.79 -12.74 -6.52
N GLY A 197 -19.98 -13.80 -6.50
CA GLY A 197 -20.11 -14.91 -7.46
C GLY A 197 -21.44 -15.66 -7.38
N PHE A 198 -22.09 -15.69 -6.21
CA PHE A 198 -23.45 -16.21 -6.08
C PHE A 198 -24.49 -15.18 -6.52
N SER A 199 -24.39 -13.95 -6.02
CA SER A 199 -25.25 -12.84 -6.41
C SER A 199 -24.65 -11.51 -5.98
N THR A 200 -24.53 -10.59 -6.93
CA THR A 200 -24.11 -9.20 -6.67
C THR A 200 -25.05 -8.50 -5.70
N GLU A 201 -26.37 -8.74 -5.77
CA GLU A 201 -27.32 -8.14 -4.83
C GLU A 201 -27.08 -8.60 -3.38
N ILE A 202 -26.84 -9.91 -3.18
CA ILE A 202 -26.53 -10.46 -1.85
C ILE A 202 -25.22 -9.89 -1.33
N ALA A 203 -24.21 -9.76 -2.19
CA ALA A 203 -22.92 -9.16 -1.81
C ALA A 203 -23.06 -7.70 -1.37
N ILE A 204 -23.90 -6.91 -2.07
CA ILE A 204 -24.19 -5.52 -1.69
C ILE A 204 -24.91 -5.46 -0.34
N ILE A 205 -25.94 -6.31 -0.13
CA ILE A 205 -26.71 -6.37 1.12
C ILE A 205 -25.82 -6.81 2.29
N LEU A 206 -24.93 -7.78 2.07
CA LEU A 206 -23.97 -8.23 3.07
C LEU A 206 -23.04 -7.07 3.49
N ASN A 207 -22.51 -6.34 2.51
CA ASN A 207 -21.63 -5.19 2.75
C ASN A 207 -22.34 -4.08 3.53
N PHE A 208 -23.57 -3.75 3.12
CA PHE A 208 -24.43 -2.80 3.83
C PHE A 208 -24.65 -3.23 5.29
N SER A 209 -25.12 -4.46 5.49
CA SER A 209 -25.46 -5.00 6.81
C SER A 209 -24.25 -5.04 7.75
N MET A 210 -23.09 -5.44 7.22
CA MET A 210 -21.83 -5.49 7.98
C MET A 210 -21.35 -4.10 8.42
N ASN A 211 -21.50 -3.08 7.56
CA ASN A 211 -21.15 -1.71 7.92
C ASN A 211 -22.10 -1.15 9.00
N ILE A 212 -23.41 -1.40 8.90
CA ILE A 212 -24.37 -0.96 9.92
C ILE A 212 -24.14 -1.67 11.26
N ALA A 213 -23.91 -2.99 11.26
CA ALA A 213 -23.71 -3.75 12.48
C ALA A 213 -22.39 -3.39 13.19
N SER A 214 -21.33 -3.14 12.42
CA SER A 214 -20.00 -2.86 12.99
C SER A 214 -19.86 -1.46 13.59
N VAL A 215 -20.64 -0.46 13.13
CA VAL A 215 -20.50 0.93 13.60
C VAL A 215 -20.68 1.05 15.11
N VAL A 216 -21.67 0.34 15.66
CA VAL A 216 -22.00 0.38 17.09
C VAL A 216 -20.85 -0.19 17.90
N ILE A 217 -20.35 -1.37 17.50
CA ILE A 217 -19.27 -2.07 18.18
C ILE A 217 -17.99 -1.22 18.16
N GLU A 218 -17.63 -0.71 16.98
CA GLU A 218 -16.44 0.10 16.78
C GLU A 218 -16.49 1.41 17.56
N TYR A 219 -17.63 2.11 17.51
CA TYR A 219 -17.85 3.38 18.20
C TYR A 219 -17.73 3.25 19.72
N TYR A 220 -18.25 2.17 20.31
CA TYR A 220 -18.10 1.91 21.74
C TYR A 220 -16.70 1.39 22.10
N ALA A 221 -16.09 0.54 21.28
CA ALA A 221 -14.75 0.01 21.54
C ALA A 221 -13.71 1.14 21.65
N ILE A 222 -13.74 2.09 20.71
CA ILE A 222 -12.80 3.22 20.69
C ILE A 222 -13.05 4.20 21.83
N ALA A 223 -14.31 4.44 22.17
CA ALA A 223 -14.70 5.30 23.31
C ALA A 223 -14.14 4.75 24.63
N ARG A 224 -14.26 3.44 24.85
CA ARG A 224 -13.75 2.80 26.06
C ARG A 224 -12.23 2.82 26.13
N VAL A 225 -11.52 2.75 25.00
CA VAL A 225 -10.06 2.93 24.98
C VAL A 225 -9.69 4.36 25.40
N TYR A 226 -10.38 5.36 24.87
CA TYR A 226 -10.17 6.77 25.22
C TYR A 226 -10.42 7.06 26.71
N GLU A 227 -11.50 6.52 27.28
CA GLU A 227 -11.82 6.66 28.70
C GLU A 227 -10.79 5.97 29.60
N SER A 228 -10.19 4.87 29.14
CA SER A 228 -9.25 4.06 29.93
C SER A 228 -7.81 4.58 29.91
N VAL A 229 -7.47 5.51 29.01
CA VAL A 229 -6.10 6.04 28.84
C VAL A 229 -6.14 7.56 28.93
N PRO A 230 -5.87 8.15 30.12
CA PRO A 230 -5.91 9.60 30.32
C PRO A 230 -5.02 10.40 29.37
N ALA A 231 -3.86 9.86 28.98
CA ALA A 231 -2.94 10.49 28.03
C ALA A 231 -3.55 10.73 26.63
N LEU A 232 -4.61 10.00 26.25
CA LEU A 232 -5.34 10.26 25.00
C LEU A 232 -6.24 11.50 25.09
N GLN A 233 -6.58 11.94 26.30
CA GLN A 233 -7.47 13.07 26.56
C GLN A 233 -6.72 14.40 26.66
N GLU A 234 -5.39 14.32 26.85
CA GLU A 234 -4.53 15.48 26.82
C GLU A 234 -4.59 16.16 25.45
N PRO A 235 -4.77 17.49 25.41
CA PRO A 235 -4.76 18.23 24.15
C PRO A 235 -3.40 18.06 23.47
N LYS A 236 -3.42 17.95 22.14
CA LYS A 236 -2.19 17.88 21.36
C LYS A 236 -1.43 19.19 21.57
N THR A 237 -0.23 19.12 22.13
CA THR A 237 0.66 20.29 22.22
C THR A 237 1.14 20.61 20.82
N SER A 238 0.55 21.63 20.20
CA SER A 238 0.97 22.14 18.90
C SER A 238 2.41 22.67 19.02
N THR A 239 3.42 21.87 18.68
CA THR A 239 4.81 22.35 18.52
C THR A 239 4.91 23.49 17.49
N HIS A 240 3.86 23.72 16.69
CA HIS A 240 3.75 24.82 15.75
C HIS A 240 3.36 26.19 16.35
N ASP A 241 2.90 26.25 17.61
CA ASP A 241 2.43 27.51 18.21
C ASP A 241 3.54 28.34 18.88
N GLN A 242 4.80 27.88 18.90
CA GLN A 242 5.94 28.67 19.40
C GLN A 242 6.70 29.47 18.33
N GLN A 243 6.23 29.51 17.07
CA GLN A 243 6.88 30.31 16.01
C GLN A 243 5.96 31.25 15.22
N ILE A 244 4.68 31.41 15.60
CA ILE A 244 3.76 32.35 14.93
C ILE A 244 3.55 33.61 15.77
N GLU A 245 4.65 34.29 16.11
CA GLU A 245 4.64 35.71 16.41
C GLU A 245 5.84 36.36 15.72
N THR A 246 5.77 36.53 14.40
CA THR A 246 6.33 37.69 13.66
C THR A 246 6.12 37.51 12.15
N GLY A 247 5.37 38.44 11.56
CA GLY A 247 5.42 38.71 10.12
C GLY A 247 4.19 38.26 9.32
N SER A 248 3.31 39.22 9.05
CA SER A 248 2.29 39.18 8.00
C SER A 248 2.92 38.86 6.63
N THR A 249 3.13 37.59 6.34
CA THR A 249 3.61 37.13 5.03
C THR A 249 2.41 36.86 4.13
N SER A 250 2.33 37.59 3.00
CA SER A 250 1.26 37.46 2.00
C SER A 250 1.09 36.00 1.55
N TYR A 251 -0.17 35.57 1.36
CA TYR A 251 -0.54 34.21 0.92
C TYR A 251 0.25 33.77 -0.33
N ALA A 252 0.50 34.71 -1.25
CA ALA A 252 1.30 34.48 -2.47
C ALA A 252 2.76 34.11 -2.17
N GLN A 253 3.37 34.72 -1.14
CA GLN A 253 4.75 34.46 -0.75
C GLN A 253 4.89 33.13 0.00
N ARG A 254 3.80 32.66 0.65
CA ARG A 254 3.73 31.33 1.26
C ARG A 254 3.65 30.24 0.18
N THR A 255 2.83 30.44 -0.86
CA THR A 255 2.68 29.50 -1.98
C THR A 255 3.95 29.37 -2.82
N THR A 256 4.63 30.48 -3.16
CA THR A 256 5.89 30.43 -3.91
C THR A 256 7.00 29.71 -3.14
N ARG A 257 7.06 29.89 -1.81
CA ARG A 257 8.02 29.20 -0.93
C ARG A 257 7.73 27.69 -0.84
N SER A 258 6.46 27.30 -0.76
CA SER A 258 6.07 25.88 -0.79
C SER A 258 6.41 25.22 -2.13
N ILE A 259 6.10 25.86 -3.26
CA ILE A 259 6.44 25.32 -4.59
C ILE A 259 7.95 25.17 -4.74
N LYS A 260 8.73 26.19 -4.35
CA LYS A 260 10.19 26.12 -4.39
C LYS A 260 10.72 24.94 -3.56
N SER A 261 10.20 24.76 -2.34
CA SER A 261 10.58 23.64 -1.49
C SER A 261 10.27 22.27 -2.12
N TYR A 262 9.13 22.11 -2.80
CA TYR A 262 8.82 20.88 -3.53
C TYR A 262 9.74 20.65 -4.74
N VAL A 263 10.09 21.72 -5.47
CA VAL A 263 11.03 21.65 -6.60
C VAL A 263 12.43 21.26 -6.11
N ASP A 264 12.88 21.81 -4.98
CA ASP A 264 14.18 21.47 -4.37
C ASP A 264 14.23 19.99 -3.92
N LEU A 265 13.12 19.46 -3.38
CA LEU A 265 12.97 18.05 -3.02
C LEU A 265 13.01 17.13 -4.26
N LEU A 266 12.30 17.52 -5.32
CA LEU A 266 12.33 16.80 -6.60
C LEU A 266 13.74 16.81 -7.20
N SER A 267 14.40 17.95 -7.18
CA SER A 267 15.78 18.09 -7.66
C SER A 267 16.73 17.17 -6.90
N THR A 268 16.62 17.16 -5.56
CA THR A 268 17.39 16.26 -4.70
C THR A 268 17.13 14.80 -5.06
N TYR A 269 15.86 14.42 -5.26
CA TYR A 269 15.49 13.06 -5.65
C TYR A 269 16.09 12.64 -7.00
N PHE A 270 16.01 13.47 -8.04
CA PHE A 270 16.52 13.14 -9.38
C PHE A 270 18.05 13.08 -9.45
N HIS A 271 18.76 13.84 -8.63
CA HIS A 271 20.23 13.83 -8.58
C HIS A 271 20.79 12.77 -7.63
N HIS A 272 19.94 12.14 -6.80
CA HIS A 272 20.36 11.13 -5.85
C HIS A 272 20.79 9.82 -6.55
N ARG A 273 21.78 9.14 -5.99
CA ARG A 273 22.34 7.91 -6.57
C ARG A 273 21.34 6.75 -6.62
N ALA A 274 20.42 6.72 -5.68
CA ALA A 274 19.33 5.74 -5.59
C ALA A 274 18.10 6.09 -6.46
N PHE A 275 18.17 7.15 -7.29
CA PHE A 275 17.06 7.57 -8.16
C PHE A 275 16.57 6.44 -9.07
N LEU A 276 17.47 5.82 -9.84
CA LEU A 276 17.12 4.82 -10.84
C LEU A 276 16.35 3.61 -10.26
N PRO A 277 16.79 2.94 -9.18
CA PRO A 277 16.04 1.82 -8.61
C PRO A 277 14.70 2.27 -8.01
N SER A 278 14.65 3.44 -7.35
CA SER A 278 13.42 4.02 -6.80
C SER A 278 12.39 4.35 -7.90
N PHE A 279 12.83 5.01 -8.96
CA PHE A 279 11.97 5.40 -10.07
C PHE A 279 11.51 4.19 -10.91
N ALA A 280 12.40 3.19 -11.09
CA ALA A 280 12.02 1.91 -11.69
C ALA A 280 10.91 1.23 -10.87
N LEU A 281 11.01 1.22 -9.54
CA LEU A 281 9.96 0.70 -8.67
C LEU A 281 8.66 1.50 -8.81
N ALA A 282 8.74 2.82 -8.90
CA ALA A 282 7.57 3.67 -9.09
C ALA A 282 6.81 3.35 -10.39
N ILE A 283 7.53 3.23 -11.52
CA ILE A 283 6.96 2.92 -12.84
C ILE A 283 6.19 1.59 -12.84
N LEU A 284 6.60 0.60 -12.04
CA LEU A 284 5.91 -0.69 -11.97
C LEU A 284 4.46 -0.62 -11.45
N ASN A 285 4.07 0.50 -10.82
CA ASN A 285 2.69 0.76 -10.43
C ASN A 285 1.80 1.16 -11.62
N PHE A 286 2.39 1.54 -12.77
CA PHE A 286 1.65 1.71 -14.01
C PHE A 286 1.35 0.34 -14.62
N THR A 287 0.31 -0.32 -14.10
CA THR A 287 -0.11 -1.62 -14.60
C THR A 287 -1.61 -1.84 -14.46
N VAL A 288 -2.24 -2.29 -15.54
CA VAL A 288 -3.60 -2.86 -15.51
C VAL A 288 -3.58 -4.35 -15.26
N LEU A 289 -2.41 -5.00 -15.31
CA LEU A 289 -2.22 -6.45 -15.18
C LEU A 289 -2.13 -6.88 -13.71
N SER A 290 -2.83 -6.16 -12.85
CA SER A 290 -3.02 -6.50 -11.45
C SER A 290 -4.46 -6.98 -11.26
N PHE A 291 -4.71 -7.84 -10.27
CA PHE A 291 -6.09 -8.22 -9.87
C PHE A 291 -6.84 -7.08 -9.14
N GLY A 292 -6.59 -5.83 -9.56
CA GLY A 292 -7.38 -4.65 -9.27
C GLY A 292 -8.56 -4.51 -10.24
N GLY A 293 -9.27 -3.38 -10.15
CA GLY A 293 -10.58 -3.27 -10.80
C GLY A 293 -10.61 -3.33 -12.31
N GLN A 294 -9.55 -2.91 -12.98
CA GLN A 294 -9.49 -2.90 -14.45
C GLN A 294 -9.45 -4.32 -15.02
N MET A 295 -8.51 -5.14 -14.56
CA MET A 295 -8.41 -6.54 -14.96
C MET A 295 -9.66 -7.33 -14.57
N VAL A 296 -10.18 -7.10 -13.37
CA VAL A 296 -11.42 -7.75 -12.90
C VAL A 296 -12.59 -7.42 -13.82
N THR A 297 -12.76 -6.15 -14.18
CA THR A 297 -13.83 -5.73 -15.10
C THR A 297 -13.63 -6.32 -16.49
N TYR A 298 -12.39 -6.36 -16.99
CA TYR A 298 -12.07 -7.03 -18.26
C TYR A 298 -12.43 -8.52 -18.22
N LEU A 299 -12.09 -9.23 -17.15
CA LEU A 299 -12.40 -10.66 -17.01
C LEU A 299 -13.91 -10.92 -16.92
N LEU A 300 -14.65 -10.12 -16.15
CA LEU A 300 -16.12 -10.21 -16.10
C LEU A 300 -16.74 -9.97 -17.48
N SER A 301 -16.24 -8.97 -18.22
CA SER A 301 -16.68 -8.71 -19.60
C SER A 301 -16.37 -9.85 -20.57
N GLY A 302 -15.32 -10.62 -20.29
CA GLY A 302 -14.92 -11.80 -21.05
C GLY A 302 -15.68 -13.09 -20.68
N GLY A 303 -16.65 -13.00 -19.76
CA GLY A 303 -17.49 -14.13 -19.33
C GLY A 303 -16.93 -14.94 -18.15
N TYR A 304 -15.91 -14.44 -17.44
CA TYR A 304 -15.48 -15.06 -16.19
C TYR A 304 -16.47 -14.71 -15.08
N ASN A 305 -16.72 -15.64 -14.17
CA ASN A 305 -17.52 -15.37 -12.96
C ASN A 305 -16.64 -14.83 -11.83
N SER A 306 -17.24 -14.13 -10.87
CA SER A 306 -16.54 -13.57 -9.70
C SER A 306 -15.85 -14.63 -8.84
N HIS A 307 -16.35 -15.88 -8.82
CA HIS A 307 -15.67 -17.00 -8.18
C HIS A 307 -14.29 -17.29 -8.78
N HIS A 308 -14.18 -17.31 -10.12
CA HIS A 308 -12.92 -17.54 -10.80
C HIS A 308 -11.93 -16.42 -10.46
N ILE A 309 -12.41 -15.17 -10.49
CA ILE A 309 -11.63 -13.98 -10.16
C ILE A 309 -11.13 -14.01 -8.71
N GLY A 310 -12.00 -14.38 -7.76
CA GLY A 310 -11.65 -14.55 -6.36
C GLY A 310 -10.56 -15.61 -6.17
N PHE A 311 -10.69 -16.77 -6.81
CA PHE A 311 -9.71 -17.84 -6.75
C PHE A 311 -8.34 -17.43 -7.30
N VAL A 312 -8.29 -16.89 -8.53
CA VAL A 312 -7.02 -16.48 -9.15
C VAL A 312 -6.33 -15.34 -8.40
N ARG A 313 -7.11 -14.43 -7.80
CA ARG A 313 -6.58 -13.38 -6.92
C ARG A 313 -5.96 -13.98 -5.65
N THR A 314 -6.63 -14.93 -5.01
CA THR A 314 -6.07 -15.63 -3.85
C THR A 314 -4.76 -16.31 -4.20
N LEU A 315 -4.69 -17.01 -5.34
CA LEU A 315 -3.45 -17.61 -5.82
C LEU A 315 -2.34 -16.57 -6.04
N ALA A 316 -2.68 -15.44 -6.65
CA ALA A 316 -1.74 -14.34 -6.84
C ALA A 316 -1.19 -13.81 -5.51
N VAL A 317 -2.05 -13.61 -4.50
CA VAL A 317 -1.62 -13.14 -3.17
C VAL A 317 -0.76 -14.19 -2.47
N VAL A 318 -1.09 -15.48 -2.57
CA VAL A 318 -0.25 -16.56 -2.02
C VAL A 318 1.16 -16.51 -2.62
N LEU A 319 1.28 -16.31 -3.94
CA LEU A 319 2.58 -16.15 -4.59
C LEU A 319 3.29 -14.85 -4.19
N GLU A 320 2.56 -13.75 -4.00
CA GLU A 320 3.13 -12.49 -3.48
C GLU A 320 3.71 -12.68 -2.07
N ILE A 321 3.01 -13.40 -1.20
CA ILE A 321 3.51 -13.73 0.14
C ILE A 321 4.70 -14.70 0.02
N ALA A 322 4.63 -15.72 -0.85
CA ALA A 322 5.74 -16.64 -1.11
C ALA A 322 7.02 -15.90 -1.57
N ALA A 323 6.85 -14.84 -2.35
CA ALA A 323 7.95 -13.97 -2.79
C ALA A 323 8.71 -13.34 -1.60
N THR A 324 8.05 -13.09 -0.47
CA THR A 324 8.68 -12.48 0.71
C THR A 324 9.65 -13.40 1.44
N TRP A 325 9.58 -14.72 1.25
CA TRP A 325 10.58 -15.66 1.76
C TRP A 325 11.62 -16.01 0.71
N THR A 326 11.20 -16.18 -0.55
CA THR A 326 12.09 -16.54 -1.64
C THR A 326 13.05 -15.41 -2.01
N ALA A 327 12.62 -14.14 -1.92
CA ALA A 327 13.49 -13.01 -2.24
C ALA A 327 14.64 -12.83 -1.23
N PRO A 328 14.46 -12.80 0.10
CA PRO A 328 15.58 -12.74 1.05
C PRO A 328 16.53 -13.92 0.93
N TRP A 329 15.99 -15.13 0.76
CA TRP A 329 16.81 -16.32 0.51
C TRP A 329 17.68 -16.13 -0.74
N PHE A 330 17.10 -15.65 -1.83
CA PHE A 330 17.83 -15.43 -3.08
C PHE A 330 18.86 -14.29 -2.95
N MET A 331 18.50 -13.19 -2.28
CA MET A 331 19.41 -12.08 -1.96
C MET A 331 20.63 -12.55 -1.16
N SER A 332 20.46 -13.49 -0.22
CA SER A 332 21.58 -14.06 0.56
C SER A 332 22.59 -14.83 -0.31
N LYS A 333 22.18 -15.31 -1.49
CA LYS A 333 23.03 -16.11 -2.39
C LYS A 333 23.73 -15.27 -3.46
N VAL A 334 23.02 -14.31 -4.06
CA VAL A 334 23.55 -13.54 -5.22
C VAL A 334 23.72 -12.05 -4.95
N GLY A 335 23.33 -11.57 -3.77
CA GLY A 335 23.31 -10.17 -3.39
C GLY A 335 22.04 -9.43 -3.87
N PRO A 336 21.61 -8.35 -3.18
CA PRO A 336 20.38 -7.62 -3.51
C PRO A 336 20.35 -7.05 -4.93
N LEU A 337 21.47 -6.49 -5.40
CA LEU A 337 21.59 -5.90 -6.74
C LEU A 337 21.28 -6.92 -7.86
N ARG A 338 21.88 -8.12 -7.79
CA ARG A 338 21.68 -9.18 -8.80
C ARG A 338 20.32 -9.84 -8.64
N ALA A 339 19.88 -10.04 -7.41
CA ALA A 339 18.56 -10.58 -7.13
C ALA A 339 17.45 -9.69 -7.73
N GLY A 340 17.59 -8.37 -7.62
CA GLY A 340 16.69 -7.41 -8.28
C GLY A 340 16.71 -7.55 -9.80
N LEU A 341 17.89 -7.73 -10.41
CA LEU A 341 18.01 -7.87 -11.87
C LEU A 341 17.31 -9.15 -12.37
N TRP A 342 17.49 -10.27 -11.68
CA TRP A 342 16.78 -11.52 -11.99
C TRP A 342 15.27 -11.37 -11.79
N SER A 343 14.84 -10.70 -10.72
CA SER A 343 13.43 -10.50 -10.41
C SER A 343 12.70 -9.66 -11.47
N ILE A 344 13.31 -8.54 -11.90
CA ILE A 344 12.72 -7.69 -12.95
C ILE A 344 12.71 -8.38 -14.32
N ASN A 345 13.76 -9.15 -14.66
CA ASN A 345 13.78 -9.91 -15.92
C ASN A 345 12.76 -11.05 -15.91
N TRP A 346 12.54 -11.72 -14.77
CA TRP A 346 11.46 -12.68 -14.60
C TRP A 346 10.08 -12.04 -14.83
N GLN A 347 9.87 -10.85 -14.27
CA GLN A 347 8.63 -10.08 -14.47
C GLN A 347 8.45 -9.69 -15.95
N ILE A 348 9.51 -9.23 -16.63
CA ILE A 348 9.46 -8.92 -18.07
C ILE A 348 9.12 -10.15 -18.88
N LEU A 349 9.80 -11.28 -18.65
CA LEU A 349 9.60 -12.51 -19.42
C LEU A 349 8.16 -13.04 -19.26
N SER A 350 7.67 -13.09 -18.01
CA SER A 350 6.32 -13.56 -17.72
C SER A 350 5.24 -12.67 -18.36
N LEU A 351 5.37 -11.34 -18.28
CA LEU A 351 4.41 -10.42 -18.89
C LEU A 351 4.53 -10.33 -20.41
N ALA A 352 5.74 -10.44 -20.97
CA ALA A 352 5.94 -10.52 -22.42
C ALA A 352 5.28 -11.79 -22.98
N GLY A 353 5.45 -12.92 -22.30
CA GLY A 353 4.73 -14.16 -22.64
C GLY A 353 3.21 -13.99 -22.54
N ALA A 354 2.74 -13.35 -21.46
CA ALA A 354 1.31 -13.07 -21.24
C ALA A 354 0.71 -12.20 -22.36
N ALA A 355 1.38 -11.09 -22.72
CA ALA A 355 0.95 -10.19 -23.76
C ALA A 355 1.01 -10.85 -25.15
N THR A 356 2.05 -11.63 -25.42
CA THR A 356 2.17 -12.38 -26.68
C THR A 356 1.03 -13.39 -26.83
N ALA A 357 0.74 -14.15 -25.78
CA ALA A 357 -0.40 -15.08 -25.76
C ALA A 357 -1.73 -14.32 -25.93
N PHE A 358 -1.89 -13.19 -25.25
CA PHE A 358 -3.09 -12.36 -25.32
C PHE A 358 -3.37 -11.83 -26.73
N LEU A 359 -2.33 -11.39 -27.44
CA LEU A 359 -2.46 -10.81 -28.79
C LEU A 359 -2.52 -11.88 -29.90
N SER A 360 -1.91 -13.05 -29.68
CA SER A 360 -1.82 -14.10 -30.72
C SER A 360 -3.01 -15.06 -30.70
N ILE A 361 -3.64 -15.29 -29.55
CA ILE A 361 -4.73 -16.26 -29.41
C ILE A 361 -6.05 -15.63 -29.86
N LYS A 362 -6.65 -16.16 -30.93
CA LYS A 362 -7.93 -15.67 -31.48
C LYS A 362 -9.13 -15.89 -30.55
N TYR A 363 -9.11 -16.95 -29.73
CA TYR A 363 -10.21 -17.27 -28.82
C TYR A 363 -10.07 -16.49 -27.51
N ARG A 364 -10.95 -15.51 -27.30
CA ARG A 364 -10.87 -14.52 -26.20
C ARG A 364 -10.72 -15.13 -24.79
N PRO A 365 -11.45 -16.19 -24.40
CA PRO A 365 -11.26 -16.82 -23.09
C PRO A 365 -9.88 -17.45 -22.89
N TYR A 366 -9.28 -18.04 -23.93
CA TYR A 366 -7.92 -18.60 -23.80
C TYR A 366 -6.87 -17.48 -23.76
N ALA A 367 -7.05 -16.41 -24.53
CA ALA A 367 -6.22 -15.21 -24.46
C ALA A 367 -6.25 -14.59 -23.05
N ALA A 368 -7.44 -14.41 -22.49
CA ALA A 368 -7.63 -13.88 -21.14
C ALA A 368 -7.02 -14.80 -20.06
N SER A 369 -7.19 -16.13 -20.17
CA SER A 369 -6.55 -17.10 -19.26
C SER A 369 -5.02 -17.03 -19.33
N GLY A 370 -4.45 -16.91 -20.53
CA GLY A 370 -3.01 -16.72 -20.71
C GLY A 370 -2.50 -15.43 -20.06
N LEU A 371 -3.26 -14.34 -20.21
CA LEU A 371 -2.96 -13.06 -19.56
C LEU A 371 -3.02 -13.18 -18.02
N VAL A 372 -4.03 -13.86 -17.49
CA VAL A 372 -4.19 -14.15 -16.05
C VAL A 372 -3.01 -14.97 -15.53
N ALA A 373 -2.67 -16.08 -16.18
CA ALA A 373 -1.57 -16.94 -15.75
C ALA A 373 -0.22 -16.19 -15.75
N GLY A 374 0.08 -15.45 -16.82
CA GLY A 374 1.30 -14.65 -16.88
C GLY A 374 1.32 -13.51 -15.85
N SER A 375 0.18 -12.86 -15.58
CA SER A 375 0.07 -11.84 -14.53
C SER A 375 0.35 -12.41 -13.13
N ILE A 376 -0.13 -13.62 -12.83
CA ILE A 376 0.12 -14.32 -11.56
C ILE A 376 1.61 -14.64 -11.41
N LEU A 377 2.23 -15.23 -12.44
CA LEU A 377 3.66 -15.57 -12.43
C LEU A 377 4.55 -14.34 -12.29
N SER A 378 4.13 -13.21 -12.89
CA SER A 378 4.86 -11.94 -12.81
C SER A 378 4.93 -11.39 -11.39
N ARG A 379 4.00 -11.76 -10.49
CA ARG A 379 3.97 -11.26 -9.11
C ARG A 379 5.18 -11.66 -8.28
N ILE A 380 5.73 -12.83 -8.55
CA ILE A 380 6.96 -13.29 -7.89
C ILE A 380 8.12 -12.34 -8.23
N GLY A 381 8.26 -11.99 -9.52
CA GLY A 381 9.28 -11.05 -9.98
C GLY A 381 9.05 -9.64 -9.48
N LEU A 382 7.81 -9.15 -9.52
CA LEU A 382 7.44 -7.83 -9.01
C LEU A 382 7.78 -7.68 -7.52
N ARG A 383 7.35 -8.63 -6.68
CA ARG A 383 7.60 -8.58 -5.23
C ARG A 383 9.06 -8.83 -4.87
N GLY A 384 9.74 -9.70 -5.60
CA GLY A 384 11.19 -9.88 -5.44
C GLY A 384 11.95 -8.61 -5.76
N PHE A 385 11.58 -7.93 -6.86
CA PHE A 385 12.19 -6.67 -7.25
C PHE A 385 11.92 -5.54 -6.24
N ASP A 386 10.67 -5.40 -5.79
CA ASP A 386 10.24 -4.44 -4.75
C ASP A 386 11.13 -4.54 -3.51
N LEU A 387 11.32 -5.75 -2.96
CA LEU A 387 12.18 -5.97 -1.80
C LEU A 387 13.65 -5.61 -2.07
N CYS A 388 14.19 -5.99 -3.23
CA CYS A 388 15.58 -5.68 -3.59
C CYS A 388 15.79 -4.17 -3.76
N ALA A 389 14.90 -3.49 -4.49
CA ALA A 389 14.98 -2.05 -4.74
C ALA A 389 14.85 -1.25 -3.44
N GLN A 390 13.93 -1.65 -2.55
CA GLN A 390 13.76 -1.01 -1.25
C GLN A 390 15.00 -1.16 -0.36
N ILE A 391 15.65 -2.34 -0.34
CA ILE A 391 16.92 -2.51 0.39
C ILE A 391 18.00 -1.59 -0.17
N VAL A 392 18.14 -1.53 -1.50
CA VAL A 392 19.12 -0.63 -2.15
C VAL A 392 18.85 0.84 -1.79
N VAL A 393 17.59 1.28 -1.84
CA VAL A 393 17.20 2.64 -1.46
C VAL A 393 17.49 2.91 0.02
N GLN A 394 17.19 1.96 0.91
CA GLN A 394 17.43 2.11 2.35
C GLN A 394 18.91 2.17 2.71
N GLU A 395 19.76 1.44 2.00
CA GLU A 395 21.21 1.42 2.18
C GLU A 395 21.87 2.68 1.58
N GLU A 396 21.37 3.19 0.45
CA GLU A 396 21.99 4.32 -0.25
C GLU A 396 21.51 5.69 0.24
N VAL A 397 20.29 5.81 0.79
CA VAL A 397 19.72 7.11 1.19
C VAL A 397 20.04 7.42 2.65
N GLU A 398 20.66 8.58 2.89
CA GLU A 398 21.04 9.06 4.20
C GLU A 398 19.81 9.27 5.10
N ALA A 399 19.98 9.03 6.41
CA ALA A 399 18.89 9.08 7.38
C ALA A 399 18.17 10.45 7.41
N GLU A 400 18.92 11.52 7.16
CA GLU A 400 18.43 12.92 7.16
C GLU A 400 17.41 13.19 6.04
N ILE A 401 17.62 12.62 4.85
CA ILE A 401 16.76 12.85 3.67
C ILE A 401 15.84 11.68 3.34
N ARG A 402 15.97 10.54 4.04
CA ARG A 402 15.21 9.31 3.77
C ARG A 402 13.70 9.50 3.74
N GLY A 403 13.16 10.23 4.72
CA GLY A 403 11.71 10.50 4.78
C GLY A 403 11.22 11.29 3.57
N ALA A 404 11.96 12.34 3.19
CA ALA A 404 11.69 13.15 2.02
C ALA A 404 11.79 12.35 0.71
N PHE A 405 12.84 11.53 0.58
CA PHE A 405 13.05 10.66 -0.59
C PHE A 405 11.89 9.67 -0.75
N SER A 406 11.51 8.97 0.32
CA SER A 406 10.39 8.03 0.32
C SER A 406 9.05 8.71 0.02
N ALA A 407 8.86 9.97 0.43
CA ALA A 407 7.65 10.73 0.10
C ALA A 407 7.55 11.06 -1.40
N VAL A 408 8.67 11.42 -2.04
CA VAL A 408 8.73 11.64 -3.50
C VAL A 408 8.50 10.33 -4.25
N GLU A 409 9.13 9.23 -3.81
CA GLU A 409 8.91 7.89 -4.37
C GLU A 409 7.42 7.50 -4.32
N ALA A 410 6.78 7.59 -3.16
CA ALA A 410 5.36 7.28 -2.98
C ALA A 410 4.45 8.16 -3.85
N SER A 411 4.84 9.42 -4.08
CA SER A 411 4.12 10.33 -4.97
C SER A 411 4.18 9.86 -6.43
N PHE A 412 5.36 9.41 -6.90
CA PHE A 412 5.49 8.81 -8.23
C PHE A 412 4.73 7.49 -8.36
N GLN A 413 4.76 6.63 -7.34
CA GLN A 413 3.97 5.40 -7.33
C GLN A 413 2.47 5.70 -7.51
N SER A 414 1.95 6.68 -6.77
CA SER A 414 0.56 7.11 -6.85
C SER A 414 0.22 7.72 -8.22
N LEU A 415 1.13 8.51 -8.80
CA LEU A 415 0.99 9.06 -10.15
C LEU A 415 0.88 7.94 -11.20
N PHE A 416 1.74 6.93 -11.14
CA PHE A 416 1.73 5.82 -12.09
C PHE A 416 0.51 4.91 -11.94
N GLU A 417 0.02 4.71 -10.71
CA GLU A 417 -1.26 4.05 -10.46
C GLU A 417 -2.42 4.84 -11.09
N MET A 418 -2.43 6.17 -10.95
CA MET A 418 -3.42 7.02 -11.61
C MET A 418 -3.33 6.97 -13.14
N CYS A 419 -2.13 6.94 -13.71
CA CYS A 419 -1.93 6.74 -15.16
C CYS A 419 -2.54 5.42 -15.63
N SER A 420 -2.47 4.36 -14.80
CA SER A 420 -3.15 3.11 -15.08
C SER A 420 -4.66 3.34 -15.22
N TYR A 421 -5.32 3.95 -14.23
CA TYR A 421 -6.77 4.22 -14.30
C TYR A 421 -7.14 5.15 -15.46
N PHE A 422 -6.32 6.17 -15.72
CA PHE A 422 -6.53 7.08 -16.84
C PHE A 422 -6.48 6.34 -18.19
N SER A 423 -5.56 5.38 -18.35
CA SER A 423 -5.46 4.59 -19.58
C SER A 423 -6.76 3.84 -19.89
N THR A 424 -7.45 3.27 -18.89
CA THR A 424 -8.73 2.58 -19.08
C THR A 424 -9.95 3.52 -19.07
N MET A 425 -9.78 4.80 -18.73
CA MET A 425 -10.77 5.84 -19.02
C MET A 425 -10.78 6.23 -20.50
N VAL A 426 -9.58 6.30 -21.10
CA VAL A 426 -9.37 6.56 -22.52
C VAL A 426 -9.77 5.34 -23.35
N PHE A 427 -9.21 4.17 -23.04
CA PHE A 427 -9.53 2.88 -23.65
C PHE A 427 -10.62 2.15 -22.86
N ALA A 428 -11.81 2.71 -22.87
CA ALA A 428 -12.92 2.30 -22.00
C ALA A 428 -13.61 0.99 -22.41
N ARG A 429 -13.48 0.54 -23.66
CA ARG A 429 -14.13 -0.68 -24.14
C ARG A 429 -13.24 -1.89 -23.87
N PRO A 430 -13.80 -3.04 -23.43
CA PRO A 430 -13.03 -4.26 -23.26
C PRO A 430 -12.26 -4.71 -24.51
N ASP A 431 -12.80 -4.46 -25.71
CA ASP A 431 -12.10 -4.78 -26.97
C ASP A 431 -10.81 -3.95 -27.17
N GLN A 432 -10.69 -2.79 -26.52
CA GLN A 432 -9.51 -1.92 -26.58
C GLN A 432 -8.51 -2.23 -25.46
N PHE A 433 -8.78 -3.23 -24.61
CA PHE A 433 -7.96 -3.54 -23.44
C PHE A 433 -6.52 -3.94 -23.80
N GLU A 434 -6.27 -4.36 -25.04
CA GLU A 434 -4.93 -4.59 -25.58
C GLU A 434 -3.99 -3.39 -25.41
N TRP A 435 -4.49 -2.15 -25.52
CA TRP A 435 -3.66 -0.95 -25.40
C TRP A 435 -3.17 -0.72 -23.96
N PRO A 436 -4.05 -0.72 -22.93
CA PRO A 436 -3.60 -0.74 -21.54
C PRO A 436 -2.65 -1.90 -21.18
N VAL A 437 -2.84 -3.09 -21.74
CA VAL A 437 -1.93 -4.24 -21.56
C VAL A 437 -0.54 -3.90 -22.11
N LEU A 438 -0.45 -3.38 -23.33
CA LEU A 438 0.81 -2.97 -23.95
C LEU A 438 1.51 -1.84 -23.19
N LEU A 439 0.76 -0.85 -22.70
CA LEU A 439 1.29 0.23 -21.86
C LEU A 439 1.91 -0.33 -20.56
N SER A 440 1.25 -1.30 -19.94
CA SER A 440 1.76 -1.97 -18.74
C SER A 440 3.05 -2.75 -19.02
N CYS A 441 3.10 -3.49 -20.13
CA CYS A 441 4.33 -4.18 -20.56
C CYS A 441 5.46 -3.20 -20.87
N GLY A 442 5.15 -2.06 -21.51
CA GLY A 442 6.10 -0.98 -21.77
C GLY A 442 6.66 -0.38 -20.48
N ALA A 443 5.82 -0.12 -19.48
CA ALA A 443 6.24 0.36 -18.16
C ALA A 443 7.21 -0.63 -17.48
N VAL A 444 6.90 -1.93 -17.48
CA VAL A 444 7.75 -2.97 -16.90
C VAL A 444 9.09 -3.10 -17.64
N PHE A 445 9.08 -3.02 -18.97
CA PHE A 445 10.30 -3.00 -19.76
C PHE A 445 11.17 -1.78 -19.45
N MET A 446 10.56 -0.58 -19.36
CA MET A 446 11.26 0.64 -18.99
C MET A 446 11.88 0.56 -17.59
N ALA A 447 11.17 0.01 -16.61
CA ALA A 447 11.70 -0.24 -15.28
C ALA A 447 12.92 -1.18 -15.33
N GLY A 448 12.87 -2.25 -16.14
CA GLY A 448 14.00 -3.14 -16.37
C GLY A 448 15.21 -2.46 -17.00
N VAL A 449 15.00 -1.59 -17.99
CA VAL A 449 16.08 -0.81 -18.63
C VAL A 449 16.74 0.14 -17.62
N LEU A 450 15.94 0.88 -16.85
CA LEU A 450 16.43 1.80 -15.83
C LEU A 450 17.23 1.07 -14.75
N TYR A 451 16.71 -0.03 -14.23
CA TYR A 451 17.40 -0.81 -13.21
C TYR A 451 18.67 -1.49 -13.77
N SER A 452 18.63 -1.99 -15.00
CA SER A 452 19.82 -2.55 -15.66
C SER A 452 20.91 -1.50 -15.86
N ARG A 453 20.54 -0.27 -16.25
CA ARG A 453 21.48 0.86 -16.34
C ARG A 453 22.11 1.19 -14.99
N PHE A 454 21.31 1.20 -13.92
CA PHE A 454 21.81 1.37 -12.55
C PHE A 454 22.82 0.27 -12.17
N VAL A 455 22.47 -1.01 -12.35
CA VAL A 455 23.37 -2.13 -12.03
C VAL A 455 24.66 -2.05 -12.86
N ARG A 456 24.58 -1.71 -14.15
CA ARG A 456 25.76 -1.52 -15.01
C ARG A 456 26.64 -0.37 -14.53
N SER A 457 26.05 0.76 -14.14
CA SER A 457 26.80 1.90 -13.61
C SER A 457 27.53 1.57 -12.30
N ARG A 458 27.01 0.66 -11.49
CA ARG A 458 27.64 0.23 -10.24
C ARG A 458 28.70 -0.85 -10.42
N ARG A 459 28.52 -1.76 -11.37
CA ARG A 459 29.35 -2.97 -11.49
C ARG A 459 30.27 -3.01 -12.72
N GLY A 460 30.05 -2.17 -13.72
CA GLY A 460 30.75 -2.21 -15.01
C GLY A 460 30.20 -3.26 -15.99
N HIS A 461 29.71 -4.41 -15.51
CA HIS A 461 29.13 -5.50 -16.33
C HIS A 461 27.79 -6.03 -15.77
N LEU A 462 26.92 -6.53 -16.67
CA LEU A 462 25.60 -7.08 -16.32
C LEU A 462 25.64 -8.59 -16.02
N LEU A 463 26.46 -9.35 -16.76
CA LEU A 463 26.63 -10.79 -16.62
C LEU A 463 28.11 -11.10 -16.39
N HIS A 464 28.43 -12.00 -15.45
CA HIS A 464 29.75 -12.63 -15.43
C HIS A 464 29.79 -13.64 -16.58
N LEU A 465 30.46 -13.29 -17.68
CA LEU A 465 30.91 -14.31 -18.62
C LEU A 465 31.94 -15.18 -17.87
N PRO A 466 31.78 -16.52 -17.85
CA PRO A 466 32.83 -17.40 -17.34
C PRO A 466 34.13 -17.11 -18.09
N SER A 467 35.29 -17.22 -17.41
CA SER A 467 36.63 -17.01 -18.00
C SER A 467 36.93 -17.89 -19.23
N CYS A 468 36.02 -18.80 -19.58
CA CYS A 468 36.06 -19.69 -20.74
C CYS A 468 35.75 -18.99 -22.08
N VAL A 469 35.25 -17.74 -22.07
CA VAL A 469 34.90 -16.98 -23.30
C VAL A 469 35.71 -15.69 -23.38
N HIS A 470 37.01 -15.76 -23.06
CA HIS A 470 37.95 -14.75 -23.54
C HIS A 470 38.51 -15.21 -24.89
N PRO A 471 38.39 -14.43 -25.97
CA PRO A 471 39.18 -14.66 -27.16
C PRO A 471 40.65 -14.50 -26.77
N LYS A 472 41.44 -15.57 -26.86
CA LYS A 472 42.90 -15.49 -26.73
C LYS A 472 43.42 -14.54 -27.81
N GLY A 473 43.95 -13.38 -27.43
CA GLY A 473 44.40 -12.39 -28.40
C GLY A 473 45.26 -11.27 -27.83
N ARG A 474 46.57 -11.55 -27.78
CA ARG A 474 47.73 -10.64 -27.74
C ARG A 474 48.00 -9.86 -26.45
N GLY A 475 49.04 -10.35 -25.75
CA GLY A 475 49.64 -9.71 -24.60
C GLY A 475 50.30 -8.37 -24.92
N LYS A 476 50.34 -7.54 -23.89
CA LYS A 476 51.37 -6.53 -23.67
C LYS A 476 51.86 -6.70 -22.22
N HIS A 477 53.19 -6.69 -22.09
CA HIS A 477 53.97 -6.90 -20.88
C HIS A 477 53.57 -5.96 -19.72
N PRO A 478 53.77 -6.37 -18.45
CA PRO A 478 53.68 -5.47 -17.31
C PRO A 478 54.92 -4.58 -17.23
N VAL A 479 54.69 -3.27 -17.07
CA VAL A 479 55.71 -2.31 -16.64
C VAL A 479 55.77 -2.39 -15.11
N HIS A 480 56.98 -2.64 -14.60
CA HIS A 480 57.33 -2.49 -13.20
C HIS A 480 57.34 -1.01 -12.83
N ASP A 481 56.56 -0.61 -11.83
CA ASP A 481 56.79 0.62 -11.06
C ASP A 481 57.17 0.20 -9.64
N GLU A 482 58.48 0.15 -9.38
CA GLU A 482 59.06 0.34 -8.06
C GLU A 482 59.10 1.85 -7.79
N GLU A 483 58.43 2.35 -6.75
CA GLU A 483 58.97 3.52 -6.04
C GLU A 483 58.50 3.63 -4.58
N ASN A 484 59.51 3.52 -3.71
CA ASN A 484 59.73 4.22 -2.44
C ASN A 484 58.70 4.11 -1.30
N GLN A 485 58.98 3.15 -0.41
CA GLN A 485 58.86 3.37 1.03
C GLN A 485 60.02 4.25 1.54
N SER A 486 59.71 5.30 2.28
CA SER A 486 60.65 5.95 3.20
C SER A 486 60.04 5.95 4.61
N PRO A 487 60.76 5.46 5.65
CA PRO A 487 60.31 5.44 7.03
C PRO A 487 60.91 6.60 7.82
N LEU A 488 60.15 7.24 8.71
CA LEU A 488 60.74 8.02 9.80
C LEU A 488 60.01 7.76 11.12
N ARG A 489 60.81 7.23 12.05
CA ARG A 489 60.59 7.11 13.50
C ARG A 489 60.59 8.49 14.17
N GLY A 490 59.99 8.56 15.35
CA GLY A 490 60.17 9.64 16.33
C GLY A 490 59.16 9.52 17.43
#